data_AF-A0A349PWQ7-F1
#
_entry.id   AF-A0A349PWQ7-F1
#
_cell.length_a   1.000
_cell.length_b   1.000
_cell.length_c   1.000
_cell.angle_alpha   90.00
_cell.angle_beta   90.00
_cell.angle_gamma   90.00
#
_symmetry.space_group_name_H-M   'P 1'
#
loop_
_entity.id
_entity.type
_entity.pdbx_description
1 polymer ?
#
loop_
_entity_poly.entity_id
_entity_poly.type
_entity_poly.pdbx_seq_one_letter_code
_entity_poly.pdbx_strand_id
1 'polypeptide(L)' 'VILPQYGDENDAVAIEQVQKMFPDREVVGVQTKEVAFGGGNIHCITQQQPAVKK' A
#
# COMPACT_ATOMS: atom_id res chain seq x y z
N VAL A 1 -0.99 5.93 3.30
CA VAL A 1 -0.23 4.70 3.01
C VAL A 1 -0.94 4.00 1.87
N ILE A 2 -0.26 3.75 0.75
CA ILE A 2 -0.87 3.03 -0.37
C ILE A 2 -0.64 1.53 -0.12
N LEU A 3 -1.71 0.77 0.08
CA LEU A 3 -1.66 -0.64 0.44
C LEU A 3 -2.17 -1.51 -0.72
N PRO A 4 -1.48 -2.60 -1.08
CA PRO A 4 -1.97 -3.50 -2.11
C PRO A 4 -3.21 -4.25 -1.62
N GLN A 5 -4.14 -4.47 -2.54
CA GLN A 5 -5.32 -5.29 -2.37
C GLN A 5 -5.36 -6.29 -3.51
N TYR A 6 -5.72 -7.54 -3.20
CA TYR A 6 -5.72 -8.65 -4.15
C TYR A 6 -7.11 -9.24 -4.37
N GLY A 7 -8.16 -8.71 -3.73
CA GLY A 7 -9.45 -9.37 -3.62
C GLY A 7 -9.35 -10.66 -2.80
N ASP A 8 -8.41 -10.71 -1.84
CA ASP A 8 -8.26 -11.79 -0.88
C ASP A 8 -9.17 -11.55 0.33
N GLU A 9 -9.55 -12.60 1.05
CA GLU A 9 -10.37 -12.49 2.26
C GLU A 9 -9.70 -11.63 3.36
N ASN A 10 -8.36 -11.54 3.35
CA ASN A 10 -7.60 -10.78 4.33
C ASN A 10 -7.32 -9.32 3.92
N ASP A 11 -7.79 -8.86 2.76
CA ASP A 11 -7.57 -7.49 2.29
C ASP A 11 -8.07 -6.45 3.32
N ALA A 12 -9.25 -6.70 3.90
CA ALA A 12 -9.84 -5.82 4.93
C ALA A 12 -9.03 -5.83 6.23
N VAL A 13 -8.53 -7.00 6.66
CA VAL A 13 -7.69 -7.15 7.84
C VAL A 13 -6.36 -6.42 7.65
N ALA A 14 -5.77 -6.50 6.46
CA ALA A 14 -4.54 -5.78 6.14
C ALA A 14 -4.71 -4.26 6.24
N ILE A 15 -5.82 -3.71 5.74
CA ILE A 15 -6.16 -2.29 5.89
C ILE A 15 -6.27 -1.92 7.37
N GLU A 16 -7.01 -2.68 8.17
CA GLU A 16 -7.20 -2.41 9.59
C GLU A 16 -5.87 -2.40 10.36
N GLN A 17 -5.02 -3.41 10.11
CA GLN A 17 -3.72 -3.54 10.76
C GLN A 17 -2.80 -2.36 10.42
N VAL A 18 -2.70 -2.01 9.14
CA VAL A 18 -1.84 -0.92 8.69
C VAL A 18 -2.38 0.44 9.17
N GLN A 19 -3.71 0.59 9.28
CA GLN A 19 -4.31 1.81 9.84
C GLN A 19 -3.94 2.00 11.32
N LYS A 20 -3.87 0.90 12.10
CA LYS A 20 -3.39 0.94 13.50
C LYS A 20 -1.91 1.28 13.60
N MET A 21 -1.09 0.86 12.63
CA MET A 21 0.35 1.18 12.60
C MET A 21 0.62 2.66 12.26
N PHE A 22 -0.23 3.25 11.43
CA PHE A 22 -0.09 4.64 10.98
C PHE A 22 -1.37 5.45 11.31
N PRO A 23 -1.67 5.70 12.59
CA PRO A 23 -2.94 6.29 13.01
C PRO A 23 -3.20 7.68 12.43
N ASP A 24 -2.14 8.45 12.16
CA ASP A 24 -2.22 9.82 11.62
C ASP A 24 -2.19 9.87 10.08
N ARG A 25 -2.22 8.72 9.40
CA ARG A 25 -2.18 8.64 7.93
C ARG A 25 -3.38 7.85 7.42
N GLU A 26 -4.00 8.35 6.37
CA GLU A 26 -5.02 7.61 5.62
C GLU A 26 -4.40 6.38 4.95
N VAL A 27 -5.01 5.21 5.13
CA VAL A 27 -4.65 3.98 4.40
C VAL A 27 -5.57 3.82 3.20
N VAL A 28 -4.99 3.82 2.00
CA VAL A 28 -5.72 3.69 0.73
C VAL A 28 -5.37 2.35 0.10
N GLY A 29 -6.35 1.45 0.03
CA GLY A 29 -6.23 0.18 -0.67
C GLY A 29 -6.36 0.35 -2.19
N VAL A 30 -5.46 -0.27 -2.96
CA VAL A 30 -5.50 -0.27 -4.44
C VAL A 30 -5.44 -1.71 -4.94
N GLN A 31 -6.31 -2.06 -5.89
CA GLN A 31 -6.28 -3.38 -6.52
C GLN A 31 -5.01 -3.52 -7.38
N THR A 32 -4.06 -4.35 -6.93
CA THR A 32 -2.75 -4.51 -7.58
C THR A 32 -2.39 -5.94 -7.92
N LYS A 33 -3.39 -6.84 -8.00
CA LYS A 33 -3.22 -8.22 -8.48
C LYS A 33 -2.47 -8.31 -9.82
N GLU A 34 -2.79 -7.43 -10.76
CA GLU A 34 -2.12 -7.40 -12.07
C GLU A 34 -0.63 -7.04 -11.98
N VAL A 35 -0.25 -6.18 -11.03
CA VAL A 35 1.17 -5.86 -10.76
C VAL A 35 1.88 -7.08 -10.17
N ALA A 36 1.19 -7.82 -9.29
CA ALA A 36 1.70 -9.05 -8.68
C ALA A 36 2.03 -10.13 -9.72
N PHE A 37 1.23 -10.27 -10.78
CA PHE A 37 1.54 -11.19 -11.88
C PHE A 37 2.83 -10.83 -12.63
N GLY A 38 3.23 -9.56 -12.61
CA GLY A 38 4.52 -9.09 -13.13
C GLY A 38 5.73 -9.35 -12.23
N GLY A 39 5.53 -9.94 -11.04
CA GLY A 39 6.61 -10.29 -10.10
C GLY A 39 6.93 -9.23 -9.03
N GLY A 40 6.03 -8.27 -8.79
CA GLY A 40 6.24 -7.22 -7.78
C GLY A 40 4.94 -6.58 -7.27
N ASN A 41 5.05 -5.49 -6.51
CA ASN A 41 3.87 -4.71 -6.09
C ASN A 41 4.22 -3.23 -5.89
N ILE A 42 3.36 -2.44 -5.25
CA ILE A 42 3.49 -0.98 -5.06
C ILE A 42 4.89 -0.56 -4.62
N HIS A 43 5.46 -1.22 -3.60
CA HIS A 43 6.81 -0.89 -3.12
C HIS A 43 7.88 -1.11 -4.19
N CYS A 44 7.74 -2.14 -5.03
CA CYS A 44 8.68 -2.47 -6.10
C CYS A 44 8.66 -1.45 -7.26
N ILE A 45 7.54 -0.74 -7.45
CA ILE A 45 7.31 0.14 -8.62
C ILE A 45 7.29 1.63 -8.26
N THR A 46 7.70 1.98 -7.04
CA THR A 46 7.72 3.37 -6.56
C THR A 46 9.09 3.71 -5.99
N GLN A 47 9.48 4.97 -6.15
CA GLN A 47 10.68 5.53 -5.54
C GLN A 47 10.31 6.87 -4.92
N GLN A 48 10.38 6.97 -3.59
CA GLN A 48 10.12 8.23 -2.89
C GLN A 48 11.30 9.19 -3.02
N GLN A 49 10.98 10.48 -3.22
CA GLN A 49 11.95 11.57 -3.14
C GLN A 49 11.61 12.45 -1.93
N PRO A 50 12.50 12.59 -0.94
CA PRO A 50 12.28 13.48 0.19
C PRO A 50 12.13 14.95 -0.26
N ALA A 51 11.25 15.69 0.42
CA ALA A 51 11.18 17.14 0.22
C ALA A 51 12.45 17.80 0.77
N VAL A 52 13.00 18.76 0.03
CA VAL A 52 14.03 19.67 0.56
C VAL A 52 13.38 20.68 1.49
N LYS A 53 14.06 21.04 2.59
CA LYS A 53 13.64 22.20 3.38
C LYS A 53 13.72 23.44 2.50
N LYS A 54 12.68 24.28 2.55
CA LYS A 54 12.73 25.62 1.95
C LYS A 54 13.72 26.50 2.70
#